data_AF-A0A975B759-F1
#
_entry.id   AF-A0A975B759-F1
#
_cell.length_a   1.000
_cell.length_b   1.000
_cell.length_c   1.000
_cell.angle_alpha   90.00
_cell.angle_beta   90.00
_cell.angle_gamma   90.00
#
_symmetry.space_group_name_H-M   'P 1'
#
loop_
_entity.id
_entity.type
_entity.pdbx_description
1 polymer ?
#
loop_
_entity_poly.entity_id
_entity_poly.type
_entity_poly.pdbx_seq_one_letter_code
_entity_poly.pdbx_strand_id
1 'polypeptide(L)' 'MKEEYDFTNAEQGKFYRPLEELEIPIYLDREIREFFFKNIKGRHNSFSLNKIVNSLIRQDIEISKKLLPEKTA' A
#
# COMPACT_ATOMS: atom_id res chain seq x y z
N MET A 1 4.85 7.25 -31.45
CA MET A 1 3.40 7.50 -31.33
C MET A 1 2.71 6.88 -32.54
N LYS A 2 1.48 6.38 -32.42
CA LYS A 2 0.74 5.88 -33.60
C LYS A 2 0.17 7.06 -34.39
N GLU A 3 0.02 6.88 -35.69
CA GLU A 3 -0.61 7.88 -36.58
C GLU A 3 -2.10 8.02 -36.29
N GLU A 4 -2.77 6.93 -35.93
CA GLU A 4 -4.20 6.90 -35.63
C GLU A 4 -4.50 6.08 -34.35
N TYR A 5 -5.52 6.51 -33.62
CA TYR A 5 -6.03 5.85 -32.42
C TYR A 5 -7.54 5.70 -32.52
N ASP A 6 -8.04 4.50 -32.23
CA ASP A 6 -9.48 4.22 -32.17
C ASP A 6 -10.03 4.58 -30.78
N PHE A 7 -10.96 5.54 -30.76
CA PHE A 7 -11.64 6.01 -29.55
C PHE A 7 -13.12 5.63 -29.50
N THR A 8 -13.58 4.69 -30.34
CA THR A 8 -15.00 4.30 -30.43
C THR A 8 -15.61 3.89 -29.08
N ASN A 9 -14.80 3.30 -28.19
CA ASN A 9 -15.19 2.90 -26.82
C ASN A 9 -14.53 3.76 -25.73
N ALA A 10 -14.09 4.96 -26.06
CA ALA A 10 -13.46 5.85 -25.10
C ALA A 10 -14.52 6.45 -24.15
N GLU A 11 -14.20 6.44 -22.86
CA GLU A 11 -15.05 7.02 -21.81
C GLU A 11 -14.32 8.21 -21.20
N GLN A 12 -14.95 9.38 -21.26
CA GLN A 12 -14.42 10.58 -20.60
C GLN A 12 -14.38 10.34 -19.08
N GLY A 13 -13.23 10.61 -18.46
CA GLY A 13 -13.08 10.47 -17.01
C GLY A 13 -12.93 9.03 -16.49
N LYS A 14 -12.74 8.02 -17.35
CA LYS A 14 -12.56 6.61 -16.93
C LYS A 14 -11.53 6.41 -15.81
N PHE A 15 -10.43 7.17 -15.87
CA PHE A 15 -9.33 7.14 -14.90
C PHE A 15 -9.35 8.30 -13.91
N TYR A 16 -10.33 9.20 -13.99
CA TYR A 16 -10.47 10.27 -13.01
C TYR A 16 -10.83 9.65 -11.66
N ARG A 17 -10.16 10.13 -10.62
CA ARG A 17 -10.45 9.84 -9.22
C ARG A 17 -10.46 11.16 -8.46
N PRO A 18 -11.51 11.46 -7.68
CA PRO A 18 -11.50 12.56 -6.73
C PRO A 18 -10.28 12.47 -5.80
N LEU A 19 -9.78 13.61 -5.33
CA LEU A 19 -8.61 13.67 -4.46
C LEU A 19 -8.84 12.91 -3.15
N GLU A 20 -10.08 12.91 -2.67
CA GLU A 20 -10.52 12.26 -1.44
C GLU A 20 -10.48 10.73 -1.53
N GLU A 21 -10.50 10.18 -2.75
CA GLU A 21 -10.40 8.74 -3.03
C GLU A 21 -8.96 8.29 -3.32
N LEU A 22 -8.00 9.21 -3.40
CA LEU A 22 -6.61 8.86 -3.68
C LEU A 22 -5.94 8.29 -2.43
N GLU A 23 -5.65 6.99 -2.46
CA GLU A 23 -4.77 6.34 -1.49
C GLU A 23 -3.32 6.79 -1.73
N ILE A 24 -2.74 7.53 -0.78
CA ILE A 24 -1.36 7.99 -0.88
C ILE A 24 -0.41 6.80 -0.65
N PRO A 25 0.44 6.44 -1.61
CA PRO A 25 1.37 5.34 -1.43
C PRO A 25 2.46 5.74 -0.42
N ILE A 26 2.71 4.85 0.54
CA ILE A 26 3.85 4.97 1.45
C ILE A 26 4.97 4.08 0.92
N TYR A 27 6.09 4.71 0.56
CA TYR A 27 7.27 3.99 0.11
C TYR A 27 8.06 3.44 1.29
N LEU A 28 8.44 2.17 1.17
CA LEU A 28 9.39 1.55 2.10
C LEU A 28 10.82 1.86 1.66
N ASP A 29 11.67 2.15 2.64
CA ASP A 29 13.11 2.23 2.44
C ASP A 29 13.66 0.95 1.81
N ARG A 30 14.74 1.11 1.05
CA ARG A 30 15.32 0.02 0.27
C ARG A 30 15.64 -1.20 1.12
N GLU A 31 16.27 -1.00 2.27
CA GLU A 31 16.65 -2.09 3.18
C GLU A 31 15.43 -2.87 3.69
N ILE A 32 14.40 -2.16 4.16
CA ILE A 32 13.15 -2.72 4.65
C ILE A 32 12.46 -3.53 3.54
N ARG A 33 12.39 -2.95 2.34
CA ARG A 33 11.82 -3.61 1.17
C ARG A 33 12.57 -4.91 0.84
N GLU A 34 13.89 -4.86 0.77
CA GLU A 34 14.73 -6.04 0.48
C GLU A 34 14.57 -7.15 1.53
N PHE A 35 14.47 -6.79 2.81
CA PHE A 35 14.21 -7.73 3.88
C PHE A 35 12.91 -8.51 3.63
N PHE A 36 11.79 -7.82 3.36
CA PHE A 36 10.52 -8.51 3.13
C PHE A 36 10.52 -9.30 1.82
N PHE A 37 11.08 -8.78 0.73
CA PHE A 37 11.12 -9.52 -0.53
C PHE A 37 11.94 -10.81 -0.44
N LYS A 38 13.07 -10.81 0.28
CA LYS A 38 13.85 -12.03 0.54
C LYS A 38 13.01 -13.07 1.30
N ASN A 39 12.26 -12.63 2.30
CA ASN A 39 11.44 -13.50 3.15
C ASN A 39 10.17 -14.04 2.47
N ILE A 40 9.63 -13.33 1.47
CA ILE A 40 8.43 -13.73 0.73
C ILE A 40 8.76 -14.68 -0.42
N LYS A 41 9.90 -14.49 -1.11
CA LYS A 41 10.31 -15.30 -2.27
C LYS A 41 10.42 -16.81 -1.99
N GLY A 42 10.65 -17.20 -0.73
CA GLY A 42 10.76 -18.62 -0.33
C GLY A 42 9.47 -19.24 0.21
N ARG A 43 8.36 -18.50 0.30
CA ARG A 43 7.11 -19.00 0.89
C ARG A 43 6.10 -19.27 -0.22
N HIS A 44 5.81 -20.55 -0.45
CA HIS A 44 4.75 -21.01 -1.35
C HIS A 44 3.34 -20.55 -0.93
N ASN A 45 3.18 -20.05 0.30
CA ASN A 45 1.91 -19.51 0.77
C ASN A 45 1.79 -18.03 0.41
N SER A 46 0.69 -17.73 -0.27
CA SER A 46 0.10 -16.49 -0.80
C SER A 46 0.10 -15.20 0.07
N PHE A 47 1.08 -15.00 0.95
CA PHE A 47 1.20 -13.78 1.72
C PHE A 47 1.74 -12.65 0.86
N SER A 48 0.83 -11.75 0.45
CA SER A 48 1.17 -10.47 -0.15
C SER A 48 1.98 -9.61 0.82
N LEU A 49 3.03 -8.95 0.32
CA LEU A 49 3.85 -7.97 1.06
C LEU A 49 2.99 -6.97 1.83
N ASN A 50 1.92 -6.49 1.20
CA ASN A 50 0.97 -5.56 1.80
C ASN A 50 0.34 -6.11 3.09
N LYS A 51 -0.06 -7.40 3.11
CA LYS A 51 -0.66 -8.02 4.29
C LYS A 51 0.33 -8.09 5.45
N ILE A 52 1.58 -8.43 5.17
CA ILE A 52 2.64 -8.54 6.18
C ILE A 52 2.92 -7.17 6.80
N VAL A 53 3.18 -6.17 5.96
CA VAL A 53 3.50 -4.81 6.41
C VAL A 53 2.34 -4.23 7.25
N ASN A 54 1.10 -4.37 6.78
CA ASN A 54 -0.07 -3.91 7.54
C ASN A 54 -0.26 -4.67 8.87
N SER A 55 0.06 -5.97 8.91
CA SER A 55 -0.02 -6.73 10.17
C SER A 55 0.98 -6.22 11.21
N LEU A 56 2.22 -5.94 10.79
CA LEU A 56 3.26 -5.39 11.67
C LEU A 56 2.88 -4.00 12.17
N ILE A 57 2.47 -3.10 11.28
CA ILE A 57 2.05 -1.74 11.65
C ILE A 57 0.89 -1.78 12.67
N ARG A 58 -0.09 -2.67 12.49
CA ARG A 58 -1.19 -2.81 13.47
C ARG A 58 -0.69 -3.24 14.84
N GLN A 59 0.27 -4.17 14.91
CA GLN A 59 0.86 -4.58 16.19
C GLN A 59 1.59 -3.42 16.87
N ASP A 60 2.35 -2.64 16.11
CA ASP A 60 3.07 -1.47 16.63
C ASP A 60 2.11 -0.38 17.13
N ILE A 61 0.98 -0.17 16.45
CA ILE A 61 -0.10 0.73 16.91
C ILE A 61 -0.64 0.26 18.26
N GLU A 62 -0.94 -1.03 18.41
CA GLU A 62 -1.47 -1.58 19.66
C GLU A 62 -0.47 -1.50 20.81
N ILE A 63 0.82 -1.71 20.52
CA ILE A 63 1.90 -1.49 21.50
C ILE A 63 1.96 -0.01 21.88
N SER A 64 1.92 0.89 20.89
CA SER A 64 1.98 2.34 21.12
C SER A 64 0.82 2.84 21.97
N LYS A 65 -0.41 2.39 21.73
CA LYS A 65 -1.58 2.72 22.56
C LYS A 65 -1.43 2.29 24.02
N LYS A 66 -0.78 1.16 24.28
CA LYS A 66 -0.55 0.66 25.64
C LYS A 66 0.52 1.45 26.38
N LEU A 67 1.55 1.89 25.66
CA LEU A 67 2.69 2.62 26.23
C LEU A 67 2.42 4.12 26.37
N LEU A 68 1.60 4.68 25.49
CA LEU A 68 1.15 6.07 25.50
C LEU A 68 -0.34 6.07 25.84
N PRO A 69 -0.73 5.91 27.13
CA PRO A 69 -2.12 6.08 27.51
C PRO A 69 -2.55 7.47 27.04
N GLU A 70 -3.73 7.53 26.41
CA GLU A 70 -4.25 8.80 25.89
C GLU A 70 -4.17 9.85 27.00
N LYS A 71 -3.64 11.04 26.67
CA LYS A 71 -3.74 12.18 27.57
C LYS A 71 -5.23 12.42 27.77
N THR A 72 -5.74 12.00 28.93
CA THR A 72 -7.06 12.40 29.40
C THR A 72 -7.04 13.92 29.43
N ALA A 73 -7.76 14.53 28.48
CA ALA A 73 -8.09 15.95 28.51
C ALA A 73 -9.22 16.18 29.51
#